data_AF-A0A699VFC7-F1
#
_entry.id   AF-A0A699VFC7-F1
#
_cell.length_a   1.000
_cell.length_b   1.000
_cell.length_c   1.000
_cell.angle_alpha   90.00
_cell.angle_beta   90.00
_cell.angle_gamma   90.00
#
_symmetry.space_group_name_H-M   'P 1'
#
loop_
_entity.id
_entity.type
_entity.pdbx_description
1 polymer ?
#
loop_
_entity_poly.entity_id
_entity_poly.type
_entity_poly.pdbx_seq_one_letter_code
_entity_poly.pdbx_strand_id
1 'polypeptide(L)'
;GEIKKLEVELWNLKVKGTDVTSYTLRFKNLALICGRMFHEESDELEKYVGGLPDQKASSCRSPNEVVQVFRFISKLIFRKEIKMDL
;
A
#
# COMPACT_ATOMS: atom_id res chain seq x y z
N GLY A 1 -20.75 -7.64 -7.27
CA GLY A 1 -20.90 -6.41 -6.49
C GLY A 1 -19.77 -5.47 -6.81
N GLU A 2 -19.97 -4.17 -6.58
CA GLU A 2 -18.97 -3.13 -6.89
C GLU A 2 -17.70 -3.29 -6.05
N ILE A 3 -17.83 -3.66 -4.77
CA ILE A 3 -16.68 -3.95 -3.88
C ILE A 3 -15.80 -5.06 -4.45
N LYS A 4 -16.38 -6.18 -4.92
CA LYS A 4 -15.62 -7.29 -5.53
C LYS A 4 -14.80 -6.85 -6.75
N LYS A 5 -15.25 -5.84 -7.50
CA LYS A 5 -14.48 -5.30 -8.63
C LYS A 5 -13.26 -4.51 -8.15
N LEU A 6 -13.41 -3.75 -7.06
CA LEU A 6 -12.33 -2.98 -6.45
C LEU A 6 -11.30 -3.90 -5.78
N GLU A 7 -11.73 -5.00 -5.17
CA GLU A 7 -10.82 -6.04 -4.63
C GLU A 7 -9.98 -6.66 -5.74
N VAL A 8 -10.59 -7.00 -6.88
CA VAL A 8 -9.86 -7.50 -8.06
C VAL A 8 -8.91 -6.45 -8.63
N GLU A 9 -9.30 -5.18 -8.63
CA GLU A 9 -8.42 -4.09 -9.05
C GLU A 9 -7.21 -3.97 -8.11
N LEU A 10 -7.42 -4.00 -6.80
CA LEU A 10 -6.35 -3.95 -5.79
C LEU A 10 -5.39 -5.15 -5.95
N TRP A 11 -5.94 -6.35 -6.18
CA TRP A 11 -5.14 -7.55 -6.43
C TRP A 11 -4.28 -7.44 -7.68
N ASN A 12 -4.74 -6.74 -8.71
CA ASN A 12 -4.00 -6.59 -9.98
C ASN A 12 -3.24 -5.27 -10.09
N LEU A 13 -3.26 -4.43 -9.04
CA LEU A 13 -2.59 -3.13 -9.04
C LEU A 13 -1.08 -3.34 -9.13
N LYS A 14 -0.44 -2.66 -10.08
CA LYS A 14 1.01 -2.61 -10.28
C LYS A 14 1.43 -1.19 -10.61
N VAL A 15 2.66 -0.82 -10.24
CA VAL A 15 3.23 0.46 -10.65
C VAL A 15 3.32 0.51 -12.17
N LYS A 16 2.81 1.59 -12.78
CA LYS A 16 2.99 1.87 -14.20
C LYS A 16 4.15 2.85 -14.34
N GLY A 17 5.23 2.42 -15.00
CA GLY A 17 6.44 3.23 -15.16
C GLY A 17 7.17 3.44 -13.82
N THR A 18 7.49 4.69 -13.49
CA THR A 18 8.22 5.08 -12.27
C THR A 18 7.34 5.80 -11.24
N ASP A 19 6.04 5.94 -11.48
CA ASP A 19 5.13 6.71 -10.62
C ASP A 19 4.63 5.87 -9.44
N VAL A 20 5.49 5.75 -8.43
CA VAL A 20 5.18 5.07 -7.17
C VAL A 20 4.14 5.86 -6.38
N THR A 21 4.15 7.19 -6.45
CA THR A 21 3.23 8.05 -5.67
C THR A 21 1.77 7.83 -6.05
N SER A 22 1.47 7.80 -7.35
CA SER A 22 0.11 7.52 -7.84
C SER A 22 -0.33 6.10 -7.50
N TYR A 23 0.59 5.13 -7.60
CA TYR A 23 0.34 3.76 -7.15
C TYR A 23 -0.02 3.69 -5.65
N THR A 24 0.77 4.34 -4.77
CA THR A 24 0.50 4.38 -3.33
C THR A 24 -0.86 5.00 -3.01
N LEU A 25 -1.20 6.11 -3.67
CA LEU A 25 -2.47 6.78 -3.44
C LEU A 25 -3.65 5.90 -3.88
N ARG A 26 -3.54 5.24 -5.04
CA ARG A 26 -4.59 4.33 -5.54
C ARG A 26 -4.73 3.10 -4.65
N PHE A 27 -3.63 2.51 -4.23
CA PHE A 27 -3.61 1.37 -3.30
C PHE A 27 -4.35 1.72 -2.00
N LYS A 28 -4.04 2.87 -1.39
CA LYS A 28 -4.67 3.32 -0.14
C LYS A 28 -6.18 3.51 -0.28
N ASN A 29 -6.61 4.15 -1.37
CA ASN A 29 -8.04 4.36 -1.61
C ASN A 29 -8.78 3.04 -1.78
N LEU A 30 -8.19 2.08 -2.51
CA LEU A 30 -8.76 0.76 -2.71
C LEU A 30 -8.76 -0.05 -1.40
N ALA A 31 -7.66 -0.06 -0.63
CA ALA A 31 -7.58 -0.75 0.66
C ALA A 31 -8.63 -0.22 1.66
N LEU A 32 -8.82 1.10 1.71
CA LEU A 32 -9.84 1.74 2.56
C LEU A 32 -11.26 1.32 2.17
N ILE A 33 -11.57 1.28 0.88
CA ILE A 33 -12.90 0.86 0.39
C ILE A 33 -13.10 -0.64 0.59
N CYS A 34 -12.04 -1.44 0.45
CA CYS A 34 -12.09 -2.89 0.63
C CYS A 34 -12.13 -3.31 2.11
N GLY A 35 -11.73 -2.43 3.05
CA GLY A 35 -12.06 -2.38 4.49
C GLY A 35 -11.76 -3.59 5.40
N ARG A 36 -11.63 -4.79 4.83
CA ARG A 36 -11.52 -6.11 5.47
C ARG A 36 -10.78 -7.13 4.59
N MET A 37 -10.01 -6.64 3.61
CA MET A 37 -9.36 -7.53 2.65
C MET A 37 -8.07 -8.17 3.19
N PHE A 38 -7.41 -7.50 4.14
CA PHE A 38 -6.19 -7.96 4.78
C PHE A 38 -6.51 -8.40 6.21
N HIS A 39 -5.93 -9.53 6.64
CA HIS A 39 -6.07 -10.03 8.02
C HIS A 39 -5.13 -9.28 8.96
N GLU A 40 -3.92 -8.98 8.49
CA GLU A 40 -2.88 -8.28 9.24
C GLU A 40 -2.26 -7.12 8.43
N GLU A 41 -1.65 -6.14 9.11
CA GLU A 41 -0.91 -5.05 8.45
C GLU A 41 0.25 -5.58 7.58
N SER A 42 0.81 -6.74 7.94
CA SER A 42 1.86 -7.41 7.16
C SER A 42 1.37 -7.88 5.80
N ASP A 43 0.13 -8.39 5.72
CA ASP A 43 -0.47 -8.84 4.45
C ASP A 43 -0.65 -7.67 3.47
N GLU A 44 -1.07 -6.52 4.00
CA GLU A 44 -1.21 -5.29 3.22
C GLU A 44 0.15 -4.82 2.69
N LEU A 45 1.21 -4.90 3.51
CA LEU A 45 2.57 -4.53 3.15
C LEU A 45 3.14 -5.45 2.07
N GLU A 46 3.03 -6.77 2.25
CA GLU A 46 3.49 -7.74 1.26
C GLU A 46 2.79 -7.51 -0.08
N LYS A 47 1.48 -7.21 -0.04
CA LYS A 47 0.73 -6.90 -1.23
C LYS A 47 1.20 -5.61 -1.91
N TYR A 48 1.44 -4.56 -1.12
CA TYR A 48 1.96 -3.29 -1.62
C TYR A 48 3.33 -3.46 -2.29
N VAL A 49 4.26 -4.17 -1.64
CA VAL A 49 5.62 -4.43 -2.14
C VAL A 49 5.58 -5.31 -3.39
N GLY A 50 4.71 -6.32 -3.43
CA GLY A 50 4.55 -7.21 -4.59
C GLY A 50 4.03 -6.53 -5.87
N GLY A 51 3.45 -5.33 -5.77
CA GLY A 51 3.07 -4.51 -6.93
C GLY A 51 4.17 -3.53 -7.41
N LEU A 52 5.29 -3.44 -6.69
CA LEU A 52 6.44 -2.64 -7.11
C LEU A 52 7.25 -3.39 -8.20
N PRO A 53 7.93 -2.67 -9.10
CA PRO A 53 8.79 -3.31 -10.10
C PRO A 53 9.98 -4.02 -9.43
N ASP A 54 10.45 -5.10 -10.03
CA ASP A 54 11.49 -6.02 -9.52
C ASP A 54 12.75 -5.29 -9.00
N GLN A 55 13.12 -4.19 -9.64
CA GLN A 55 14.28 -3.36 -9.28
C GLN A 55 14.13 -2.68 -7.90
N LYS A 56 12.90 -2.44 -7.44
CA LYS A 56 12.57 -1.94 -6.09
C LYS A 56 12.31 -3.11 -5.12
N ALA A 57 11.62 -4.15 -5.58
CA ALA A 57 11.36 -5.35 -4.78
C ALA A 57 12.65 -6.04 -4.31
N SER A 58 13.70 -6.00 -5.14
CA SER A 58 15.01 -6.60 -4.84
C SER A 58 15.89 -5.76 -3.90
N SER A 59 15.72 -4.43 -3.82
CA SER A 59 16.45 -3.58 -2.83
C SER A 59 15.79 -3.59 -1.46
N CYS A 60 14.48 -3.84 -1.37
CA CYS A 60 13.72 -3.90 -0.12
C CYS A 60 13.98 -5.16 0.73
N ARG A 61 15.07 -5.91 0.52
CA ARG A 61 15.43 -7.10 1.33
C ARG A 61 16.18 -6.76 2.63
N SER A 62 16.49 -5.49 2.87
CA SER A 62 17.10 -5.02 4.11
C SER A 62 16.01 -4.72 5.17
N PRO A 63 16.10 -5.26 6.40
CA PRO A 63 15.15 -4.99 7.48
C PRO A 63 14.91 -3.49 7.72
N ASN A 64 15.95 -2.67 7.54
CA ASN A 64 15.86 -1.22 7.75
C ASN A 64 15.08 -0.48 6.66
N GLU A 65 15.02 -0.99 5.42
CA GLU A 65 14.23 -0.37 4.35
C GLU A 65 12.77 -0.80 4.41
N VAL A 66 12.48 -2.06 4.77
CA VAL A 66 11.10 -2.53 5.01
C VAL A 66 10.49 -1.77 6.19
N VAL A 67 11.25 -1.54 7.26
CA VAL A 67 10.82 -0.68 8.39
C VAL A 67 10.62 0.77 7.95
N GLN A 68 11.37 1.29 6.97
CA GLN A 68 11.17 2.64 6.45
C GLN A 68 9.96 2.74 5.52
N VAL A 69 9.74 1.75 4.64
CA VAL A 69 8.55 1.65 3.79
C VAL A 69 7.32 1.44 4.68
N PHE A 70 7.38 0.57 5.68
CA PHE A 70 6.35 0.41 6.70
C PHE A 70 6.14 1.73 7.46
N ARG A 71 7.18 2.37 8.01
CA ARG A 71 7.05 3.68 8.68
C ARG A 71 6.48 4.76 7.76
N PHE A 72 6.82 4.76 6.47
CA PHE A 72 6.32 5.71 5.49
C PHE A 72 4.85 5.42 5.13
N ILE A 73 4.50 4.15 4.95
CA ILE A 73 3.14 3.67 4.67
C ILE A 73 2.25 3.85 5.90
N SER A 74 2.65 3.39 7.09
CA SER A 74 1.99 3.68 8.36
C SER A 74 1.86 5.18 8.58
N LYS A 75 2.87 6.00 8.28
CA LYS A 75 2.75 7.48 8.34
C LYS A 75 1.83 8.05 7.24
N LEU A 76 1.60 7.38 6.12
CA LEU A 76 0.65 7.81 5.08
C LEU A 76 -0.78 7.33 5.34
N ILE A 77 -0.93 6.18 6.02
CA ILE A 77 -2.19 5.59 6.48
C ILE A 77 -2.69 6.34 7.72
N PHE A 78 -1.83 6.58 8.73
CA PHE A 78 -2.16 7.35 9.94
C PHE A 78 -2.19 8.88 9.75
N ARG A 79 -1.68 9.44 8.65
CA ARG A 79 -1.79 10.91 8.39
C ARG A 79 -3.17 11.34 7.91
N LYS A 80 -4.20 10.76 8.53
CA LYS A 80 -5.54 11.35 8.67
C LYS A 80 -6.05 11.40 10.12
N GLU A 81 -5.26 11.09 11.15
CA GLU A 81 -5.69 11.24 12.56
C GLU A 81 -4.79 12.12 13.44
N ILE A 82 -3.95 12.99 12.87
CA ILE A 82 -3.42 14.15 13.60
C ILE A 82 -3.52 15.40 12.71
N LYS A 83 -4.76 15.73 12.37
CA LYS A 83 -5.28 17.11 12.13
C LYS A 83 -6.79 17.12 12.38
N MET A 84 -7.20 16.48 13.47
CA MET A 84 -8.51 16.71 14.11
C MET A 84 -8.25 16.72 15.63
N ASP A 85 -7.34 17.61 16.02
CA ASP A 85 -7.21 18.28 17.32
C ASP A 85 -5.79 18.85 17.45
N LEU A 86 -5.64 20.08 16.92
CA LEU A 86 -4.81 21.19 17.39
C LEU A 86 -5.08 22.41 16.49
#